data_AF-A0A974X1K1-F1
#
_entry.id   AF-A0A974X1K1-F1
#
_cell.length_a   1.000
_cell.length_b   1.000
_cell.length_c   1.000
_cell.angle_alpha   90.00
_cell.angle_beta   90.00
_cell.angle_gamma   90.00
#
_symmetry.space_group_name_H-M   'P 1'
#
loop_
_entity.id
_entity.type
_entity.pdbx_description
1 polymer ?
#
loop_
_entity_poly.entity_id
_entity_poly.type
_entity_poly.pdbx_seq_one_letter_code
_entity_poly.pdbx_strand_id
1 'polypeptide(L)'
;MSDRITDLLHEVADDVAPGDRLDAIRAETGVRRPRRGWWAAGGAGLVAASVATAMALSTGGTPQVSAPDPATSTGPSQPITEPTTPDPPTATEPATSTMAIYYVGDTPDGPRLFREFRRLGGDPLATAVSAAVGRTGAAGPPLAPLDPDYRVPWPPMTDATARVVPFEDRIEVDLGGDVEGSLRDRGALTSAEAGLAVEQLVRTAQGAVGERLPVRFLLYGEITDQVLGVPTSEELAVGSDLATLAHVSLSDPSEGQQVDNDEPFTVKGVGNSFEGTIVTRIQRLSGVVEVVAEQPAIAGTYQDRLFPFGVTFDLTTVPPGDYLVVSRTDDPSSEGRFHVDDRRITIVD
;
A
#
# COMPACT_ATOMS: atom_id res chain seq x y z
N MET A 1 50.90 -5.90 -28.30
CA MET A 1 50.51 -5.01 -27.18
C MET A 1 49.41 -5.63 -26.30
N SER A 2 49.04 -6.90 -26.54
CA SER A 2 48.10 -7.71 -25.76
C SER A 2 48.79 -8.48 -24.63
N ASP A 3 49.99 -9.01 -24.88
CA ASP A 3 50.60 -10.01 -23.99
C ASP A 3 51.09 -9.41 -22.66
N ARG A 4 51.49 -8.13 -22.69
CA ARG A 4 51.98 -7.40 -21.52
C ARG A 4 50.89 -7.12 -20.47
N ILE A 5 49.62 -7.09 -20.87
CA ILE A 5 48.49 -6.88 -19.95
C ILE A 5 48.11 -8.22 -19.29
N THR A 6 48.20 -9.32 -20.04
CA THR A 6 47.95 -10.66 -19.49
C THR A 6 49.00 -11.06 -18.46
N ASP A 7 50.27 -10.73 -18.69
CA ASP A 7 51.34 -10.99 -17.72
C ASP A 7 51.17 -10.18 -16.41
N LEU A 8 50.76 -8.91 -16.51
CA LEU A 8 50.49 -8.06 -15.35
C LEU A 8 49.29 -8.52 -14.52
N LEU A 9 48.29 -9.14 -15.15
CA LEU A 9 47.13 -9.68 -14.45
C LEU A 9 47.43 -11.00 -13.75
N HIS A 10 48.36 -11.81 -14.29
CA HIS A 10 48.81 -13.03 -13.62
C HIS A 10 49.71 -12.73 -12.40
N GLU A 11 50.59 -11.73 -12.50
CA GLU A 11 51.48 -11.35 -11.39
C GLU A 11 50.70 -10.80 -10.18
N VAL A 12 49.59 -10.10 -10.39
CA VAL A 12 48.73 -9.61 -9.30
C VAL A 12 47.87 -10.71 -8.68
N ALA A 13 47.54 -11.76 -9.43
CA ALA A 13 46.72 -12.87 -8.94
C ALA A 13 47.52 -13.87 -8.08
N ASP A 14 48.82 -14.03 -8.34
CA ASP A 14 49.68 -14.96 -7.60
C ASP A 14 50.08 -14.44 -6.21
N ASP A 15 49.97 -13.13 -5.95
CA ASP A 15 50.28 -12.51 -4.65
C ASP A 15 49.12 -12.55 -3.63
N VAL A 16 47.96 -13.12 -4.01
CA VAL A 16 46.82 -13.28 -3.10
C VAL A 16 46.86 -14.65 -2.43
N ALA A 17 47.69 -14.78 -1.39
CA ALA A 17 47.62 -15.93 -0.50
C ALA A 17 46.42 -15.81 0.45
N PRO A 18 45.54 -16.82 0.57
CA PRO A 18 44.48 -16.83 1.57
C PRO A 18 45.11 -16.98 2.97
N GLY A 19 45.27 -15.86 3.68
CA GLY A 19 45.68 -15.84 5.07
C GLY A 19 44.50 -16.18 5.99
N ASP A 20 44.73 -17.07 6.95
CA ASP A 20 43.73 -17.53 7.92
C ASP A 20 43.43 -16.42 8.95
N ARG A 21 42.64 -15.43 8.52
CA ARG A 21 42.27 -14.22 9.30
C ARG A 21 41.10 -14.46 10.25
N LEU A 22 40.52 -15.65 10.27
CA LEU A 22 39.38 -15.98 11.12
C LEU A 22 39.75 -16.06 12.61
N ASP A 23 40.96 -16.50 12.94
CA ASP A 23 41.43 -16.59 14.33
C ASP A 23 41.72 -15.21 14.95
N ALA A 24 42.16 -14.25 14.13
CA ALA A 24 42.37 -12.86 14.57
C ALA A 24 41.03 -12.17 14.90
N ILE A 25 40.01 -12.36 14.06
CA ILE A 25 38.66 -11.79 14.28
C ILE A 25 37.99 -12.44 15.51
N ARG A 26 38.21 -13.74 15.74
CA ARG A 26 37.66 -14.47 16.88
C ARG A 26 38.36 -14.11 18.21
N ALA A 27 39.62 -13.68 18.17
CA ALA A 27 40.34 -13.15 19.32
C ALA A 27 39.90 -11.72 19.70
N GLU A 28 39.46 -10.92 18.73
CA GLU A 28 39.06 -9.52 18.94
C GLU A 28 37.59 -9.38 19.41
N THR A 29 36.76 -10.39 19.19
CA THR A 29 35.34 -10.42 19.60
C THR A 29 35.06 -11.20 20.90
N GLY A 30 36.06 -11.30 21.78
CA GLY A 30 35.94 -11.96 23.10
C GLY A 30 34.99 -11.24 24.07
N VAL A 31 33.68 -11.41 23.89
CA VAL A 31 32.63 -10.95 24.81
C VAL A 31 32.73 -11.72 26.12
N ARG A 32 32.97 -11.00 27.22
CA ARG A 32 32.95 -11.51 28.59
C ARG A 32 31.53 -12.03 28.91
N ARG A 33 31.41 -13.35 29.13
CA ARG A 33 30.18 -13.98 29.64
C ARG A 33 29.90 -13.53 31.08
N PRO A 34 28.73 -12.96 31.40
CA PRO A 34 28.23 -12.97 32.77
C PRO A 34 27.75 -14.38 33.14
N ARG A 35 28.06 -14.78 34.37
CA ARG A 35 27.67 -16.04 34.98
C ARG A 35 26.18 -16.04 35.37
N ARG A 36 25.45 -17.03 34.84
CA ARG A 36 24.54 -17.96 35.56
C ARG A 36 23.33 -17.38 36.33
N GLY A 37 22.14 -17.75 35.86
CA GLY A 37 20.90 -17.87 36.65
C GLY A 37 19.87 -18.72 35.90
N TRP A 38 19.48 -19.86 36.49
CA TRP A 38 18.43 -20.82 36.05
C TRP A 38 17.08 -20.11 35.75
N TRP A 39 16.24 -20.56 34.81
CA TRP A 39 15.41 -21.78 34.91
C TRP A 39 15.13 -22.44 33.55
N ALA A 40 14.96 -23.76 33.61
CA ALA A 40 14.71 -24.66 32.50
C ALA A 40 13.21 -24.93 32.30
N ALA A 41 12.82 -25.10 31.03
CA ALA A 41 11.80 -26.00 30.47
C ALA A 41 11.38 -25.37 29.12
N GLY A 42 11.45 -25.99 27.95
CA GLY A 42 11.46 -27.40 27.58
C GLY A 42 10.54 -27.51 26.36
N GLY A 43 10.99 -28.07 25.24
CA GLY A 43 10.13 -28.28 24.08
C GLY A 43 10.87 -28.36 22.77
N ALA A 44 11.34 -29.56 22.44
CA ALA A 44 11.82 -29.92 21.12
C ALA A 44 10.63 -30.08 20.16
N GLY A 45 10.79 -29.60 18.92
CA GLY A 45 9.83 -29.80 17.84
C GLY A 45 10.47 -29.57 16.48
N LEU A 46 11.24 -30.55 16.00
CA LEU A 46 11.66 -30.63 14.60
C LEU A 46 10.45 -31.06 13.76
N VAL A 47 10.00 -30.20 12.83
CA VAL A 47 9.16 -30.63 11.70
C VAL A 47 9.80 -30.09 10.42
N ALA A 48 10.45 -30.99 9.69
CA ALA A 48 10.87 -30.76 8.32
C ALA A 48 9.68 -31.05 7.41
N ALA A 49 9.16 -30.04 6.70
CA ALA A 49 8.16 -30.22 5.66
C ALA A 49 8.81 -30.00 4.28
N SER A 50 8.97 -31.08 3.54
CA SER A 50 9.40 -31.08 2.14
C SER A 50 8.18 -30.90 1.23
N VAL A 51 8.14 -29.81 0.46
CA VAL A 51 7.10 -29.58 -0.56
C VAL A 51 7.64 -30.06 -1.91
N ALA A 52 7.00 -31.09 -2.47
CA ALA A 52 7.16 -31.51 -3.86
C ALA A 52 6.09 -30.82 -4.71
N THR A 53 6.49 -29.90 -5.58
CA THR A 53 5.59 -29.22 -6.52
C THR A 53 5.58 -29.98 -7.85
N ALA A 54 4.44 -30.58 -8.19
CA ALA A 54 4.14 -31.05 -9.54
C ALA A 54 3.28 -29.99 -10.25
N MET A 55 3.87 -29.28 -11.21
CA MET A 55 3.14 -28.37 -12.12
C MET A 55 2.57 -29.19 -13.29
N ALA A 56 1.24 -29.19 -13.43
CA ALA A 56 0.55 -29.64 -14.63
C ALA A 56 -0.07 -28.42 -15.33
N LEU A 57 0.48 -28.06 -16.49
CA LEU A 57 -0.08 -27.08 -17.41
C LEU A 57 -1.23 -27.74 -18.18
N SER A 58 -2.39 -27.10 -18.22
CA SER A 58 -3.44 -27.43 -19.20
C SER A 58 -3.94 -26.18 -19.90
N THR A 59 -3.98 -26.28 -21.22
CA THR A 59 -4.26 -25.27 -22.24
C THR A 59 -5.70 -25.37 -22.76
N GLY A 60 -6.27 -24.24 -23.19
CA GLY A 60 -7.43 -24.16 -24.11
C GLY A 60 -8.78 -23.99 -23.41
N GLY A 61 -9.76 -23.27 -23.92
CA GLY A 61 -9.93 -22.60 -25.21
C GLY A 61 -11.20 -21.73 -25.19
N THR A 62 -11.34 -20.86 -26.19
CA THR A 62 -12.49 -19.98 -26.42
C THR A 62 -13.68 -20.70 -27.04
N PRO A 63 -14.92 -20.19 -26.83
CA PRO A 63 -15.95 -20.36 -27.84
C PRO A 63 -16.58 -19.05 -28.33
N GLN A 64 -16.67 -19.02 -29.66
CA GLN A 64 -17.35 -18.14 -30.59
C GLN A 64 -18.89 -18.24 -30.44
N VAL A 65 -19.62 -17.11 -30.48
CA VAL A 65 -21.09 -17.12 -30.66
C VAL A 65 -21.47 -16.20 -31.81
N SER A 66 -22.18 -16.80 -32.76
CA SER A 66 -22.70 -16.24 -34.00
C SER A 66 -23.94 -15.37 -33.78
N ALA A 67 -24.05 -14.30 -34.55
CA ALA A 67 -25.29 -13.56 -34.81
C ALA A 67 -26.26 -14.37 -35.70
N PRO A 68 -27.55 -14.01 -35.69
CA PRO A 68 -28.26 -13.84 -36.96
C PRO A 68 -29.09 -12.54 -37.03
N ASP A 69 -29.18 -12.05 -38.27
CA ASP A 69 -29.93 -10.88 -38.77
C ASP A 69 -31.32 -11.33 -39.32
N PRO A 70 -32.21 -10.48 -39.91
CA PRO A 70 -33.62 -10.35 -39.49
C PRO A 70 -34.66 -10.65 -40.59
N ALA A 71 -35.96 -10.79 -40.22
CA ALA A 71 -37.13 -10.51 -41.09
C ALA A 71 -38.46 -10.52 -40.28
N THR A 72 -39.19 -9.40 -40.08
CA THR A 72 -40.27 -8.73 -40.88
C THR A 72 -41.72 -9.27 -40.71
N SER A 73 -42.53 -8.48 -39.98
CA SER A 73 -43.92 -7.98 -40.22
C SER A 73 -45.15 -8.91 -40.34
N THR A 74 -46.17 -8.68 -39.48
CA THR A 74 -47.52 -8.20 -39.86
C THR A 74 -48.37 -7.77 -38.63
N GLY A 75 -49.07 -6.62 -38.70
CA GLY A 75 -49.91 -6.01 -37.64
C GLY A 75 -51.29 -6.68 -37.43
N PRO A 76 -52.29 -6.10 -36.69
CA PRO A 76 -52.62 -4.65 -36.63
C PRO A 76 -53.11 -4.10 -35.26
N SER A 77 -53.55 -2.83 -35.29
CA SER A 77 -54.39 -2.07 -34.33
C SER A 77 -53.68 -1.04 -33.46
N GLN A 78 -53.85 0.22 -33.83
CA GLN A 78 -53.54 1.40 -33.03
C GLN A 78 -54.63 1.64 -31.99
N PRO A 79 -54.28 1.80 -30.70
CA PRO A 79 -54.97 2.71 -29.81
C PRO A 79 -54.20 4.04 -29.77
N ILE A 80 -54.97 5.12 -29.70
CA ILE A 80 -54.51 6.50 -29.61
C ILE A 80 -53.90 6.68 -28.20
N THR A 81 -52.59 6.90 -28.11
CA THR A 81 -51.92 7.20 -26.83
C THR A 81 -52.04 8.69 -26.54
N GLU A 82 -52.58 9.03 -25.37
CA GLU A 82 -52.48 10.35 -24.75
C GLU A 82 -51.01 10.82 -24.69
N PRO A 83 -50.75 12.15 -24.67
CA PRO A 83 -49.39 12.66 -24.51
C PRO A 83 -48.87 12.27 -23.13
N THR A 84 -47.94 11.31 -23.09
CA THR A 84 -47.18 10.98 -21.88
C THR A 84 -46.33 12.19 -21.52
N THR A 85 -46.60 12.74 -20.34
CA THR A 85 -45.72 13.66 -19.63
C THR A 85 -44.29 13.10 -19.66
N PRO A 86 -43.26 13.87 -20.07
CA PRO A 86 -41.88 13.38 -20.03
C PRO A 86 -41.53 13.02 -18.59
N ASP A 87 -40.99 11.81 -18.41
CA ASP A 87 -40.43 11.37 -17.14
C ASP A 87 -39.43 12.44 -16.65
N PRO A 88 -39.44 12.77 -15.34
CA PRO A 88 -38.43 13.65 -14.79
C PRO A 88 -37.04 13.08 -15.11
N PRO A 89 -36.06 13.90 -15.48
CA PRO A 89 -34.73 13.40 -15.80
C PRO A 89 -34.22 12.58 -14.62
N THR A 90 -33.92 11.29 -14.87
CA THR A 90 -33.19 10.45 -13.93
C THR A 90 -31.92 11.21 -13.57
N ALA A 91 -31.82 11.64 -12.31
CA ALA A 91 -30.61 12.26 -11.80
C ALA A 91 -29.47 11.27 -12.02
N THR A 92 -28.56 11.60 -12.93
CA THR A 92 -27.34 10.82 -13.13
C THR A 92 -26.55 10.95 -11.84
N GLU A 93 -26.45 9.86 -11.07
CA GLU A 93 -25.55 9.84 -9.92
C GLU A 93 -24.14 10.20 -10.41
N PRO A 94 -23.43 11.09 -9.71
CA PRO A 94 -22.08 11.46 -10.11
C PRO A 94 -21.20 10.20 -10.12
N ALA A 95 -20.46 9.99 -11.21
CA ALA A 95 -19.57 8.86 -11.33
C ALA A 95 -18.51 8.90 -10.21
N THR A 96 -18.39 7.80 -9.47
CA THR A 96 -17.36 7.61 -8.44
C THR A 96 -16.33 6.59 -8.88
N SER A 97 -15.07 6.80 -8.55
CA SER A 97 -13.97 5.86 -8.76
C SER A 97 -13.32 5.46 -7.44
N THR A 98 -12.81 4.22 -7.37
CA THR A 98 -11.97 3.77 -6.26
C THR A 98 -10.52 4.16 -6.55
N MET A 99 -9.89 4.86 -5.62
CA MET A 99 -8.53 5.39 -5.75
C MET A 99 -7.69 4.96 -4.55
N ALA A 100 -6.43 4.59 -4.80
CA ALA A 100 -5.46 4.35 -3.75
C ALA A 100 -4.87 5.69 -3.29
N ILE A 101 -5.04 6.02 -2.01
CA ILE A 101 -4.49 7.22 -1.39
C ILE A 101 -3.50 6.77 -0.33
N TYR A 102 -2.32 7.38 -0.34
CA TYR A 102 -1.31 7.09 0.67
C TYR A 102 -1.48 8.04 1.85
N TYR A 103 -1.29 7.53 3.07
CA TYR A 103 -1.30 8.30 4.32
C TYR A 103 -0.12 7.90 5.19
N VAL A 104 0.26 8.74 6.15
CA VAL A 104 1.35 8.43 7.08
C VAL A 104 0.78 7.69 8.29
N GLY A 105 1.43 6.61 8.71
CA GLY A 105 1.16 5.92 9.97
C GLY A 105 2.47 5.62 10.70
N ASP A 106 2.38 5.30 11.99
CA ASP A 106 3.56 4.97 12.80
C ASP A 106 3.89 3.49 12.73
N THR A 107 5.19 3.16 12.69
CA THR A 107 5.69 1.78 12.68
C THR A 107 6.86 1.65 13.66
N PRO A 108 7.31 0.42 13.99
CA PRO A 108 8.50 0.22 14.82
C PRO A 108 9.77 0.89 14.26
N ASP A 109 9.83 1.14 12.95
CA ASP A 109 10.98 1.76 12.27
C ASP A 109 10.75 3.25 11.97
N GLY A 110 9.79 3.87 12.66
CA GLY A 110 9.35 5.25 12.48
C GLY A 110 8.18 5.39 11.50
N PRO A 111 7.79 6.62 11.15
CA PRO A 111 6.67 6.86 10.25
C PRO A 111 6.87 6.23 8.86
N ARG A 112 5.80 5.68 8.28
CA ARG A 112 5.79 5.08 6.94
C ARG A 112 4.47 5.36 6.24
N LEU A 113 4.42 5.13 4.92
CA LEU A 113 3.20 5.28 4.13
C LEU A 113 2.38 3.99 4.12
N PHE A 114 1.10 4.13 4.46
CA PHE A 114 0.06 3.12 4.30
C PHE A 114 -0.86 3.49 3.14
N ARG A 115 -1.51 2.51 2.51
CA ARG A 115 -2.41 2.72 1.38
C ARG A 115 -3.85 2.46 1.79
N GLU A 116 -4.72 3.43 1.56
CA GLU A 116 -6.17 3.32 1.78
C GLU A 116 -6.92 3.47 0.45
N PHE A 117 -7.92 2.62 0.20
CA PHE A 117 -8.75 2.71 -1.00
C PHE A 117 -9.99 3.55 -0.70
N ARG A 118 -10.15 4.67 -1.42
CA ARG A 118 -11.24 5.62 -1.25
C ARG A 118 -12.12 5.63 -2.49
N ARG A 119 -13.43 5.54 -2.30
CA ARG A 119 -14.42 5.78 -3.35
C ARG A 119 -14.85 7.25 -3.31
N LEU A 120 -14.40 8.04 -4.29
CA LEU A 120 -14.72 9.47 -4.38
C LEU A 120 -15.17 9.81 -5.82
N GLY A 121 -15.87 10.92 -5.99
CA GLY A 121 -16.30 11.43 -7.30
C GLY A 121 -15.32 12.43 -7.92
N GLY A 122 -15.49 12.70 -9.21
CA GLY A 122 -14.72 13.69 -9.96
C GLY A 122 -13.59 13.11 -10.80
N ASP A 123 -12.64 13.96 -11.19
CA ASP A 123 -11.43 13.53 -11.91
C ASP A 123 -10.52 12.69 -10.98
N PRO A 124 -10.19 11.44 -11.31
CA PRO A 124 -9.48 10.56 -10.38
C PRO A 124 -8.12 11.12 -9.93
N LEU A 125 -7.35 11.72 -10.83
CA LEU A 125 -6.02 12.24 -10.50
C LEU A 125 -6.13 13.46 -9.57
N ALA A 126 -6.91 14.47 -9.95
CA ALA A 126 -7.09 15.67 -9.15
C ALA A 126 -7.74 15.37 -7.79
N THR A 127 -8.76 14.50 -7.76
CA THR A 127 -9.42 14.11 -6.52
C THR A 127 -8.47 13.34 -5.60
N ALA A 128 -7.67 12.40 -6.12
CA ALA A 128 -6.74 11.62 -5.28
C ALA A 128 -5.66 12.49 -4.62
N VAL A 129 -5.03 13.41 -5.36
CA VAL A 129 -3.99 14.29 -4.77
C VAL A 129 -4.58 15.30 -3.78
N SER A 130 -5.78 15.81 -4.06
CA SER A 130 -6.50 16.70 -3.13
C SER A 130 -6.84 15.97 -1.82
N ALA A 131 -7.31 14.73 -1.92
CA ALA A 131 -7.59 13.89 -0.76
C ALA A 131 -6.33 13.49 0.03
N ALA A 132 -5.18 13.29 -0.64
CA ALA A 132 -3.91 13.02 0.04
C ALA A 132 -3.43 14.17 0.94
N VAL A 133 -3.70 15.43 0.55
CA VAL A 133 -3.44 16.62 1.38
C VAL A 133 -4.60 16.96 2.32
N GLY A 134 -5.61 16.08 2.43
CA GLY A 134 -6.70 16.20 3.37
C GLY A 134 -7.83 17.13 2.93
N ARG A 135 -8.10 17.24 1.63
CA ARG A 135 -9.14 18.12 1.07
C ARG A 135 -10.20 17.35 0.29
N THR A 136 -11.42 17.89 0.27
CA THR A 136 -12.55 17.41 -0.55
C THR A 136 -12.96 18.41 -1.64
N GLY A 137 -12.15 19.46 -1.85
CA GLY A 137 -12.42 20.60 -2.71
C GLY A 137 -12.17 21.94 -1.99
N ALA A 138 -12.34 23.06 -2.70
CA ALA A 138 -11.96 24.40 -2.21
C ALA A 138 -12.74 24.90 -0.99
N ALA A 139 -13.94 24.38 -0.72
CA ALA A 139 -14.82 24.84 0.36
C ALA A 139 -15.38 23.69 1.22
N GLY A 140 -14.91 22.46 1.01
CA GLY A 140 -15.35 21.29 1.77
C GLY A 140 -14.65 21.17 3.12
N PRO A 141 -15.21 20.39 4.07
CA PRO A 141 -14.48 20.05 5.28
C PRO A 141 -13.20 19.28 4.95
N PRO A 142 -12.18 19.32 5.84
CA PRO A 142 -11.00 18.47 5.71
C PRO A 142 -11.40 17.00 5.55
N LEU A 143 -10.72 16.31 4.64
CA LEU A 143 -10.86 14.87 4.47
C LEU A 143 -9.85 14.16 5.36
N ALA A 144 -10.31 13.58 6.47
CA ALA A 144 -9.49 12.68 7.26
C ALA A 144 -9.37 11.30 6.56
N PRO A 145 -8.27 10.55 6.80
CA PRO A 145 -8.20 9.13 6.52
C PRO A 145 -9.38 8.40 7.20
N LEU A 146 -9.84 7.27 6.63
CA LEU A 146 -10.85 6.47 7.31
C LEU A 146 -10.26 5.79 8.53
N ASP A 147 -9.06 5.24 8.39
CA ASP A 147 -8.31 4.66 9.49
C ASP A 147 -7.83 5.74 10.49
N PRO A 148 -8.22 5.66 11.77
CA PRO A 148 -7.85 6.66 12.78
C PRO A 148 -6.37 6.66 13.15
N ASP A 149 -5.61 5.62 12.82
CA ASP A 149 -4.17 5.54 13.09
C ASP A 149 -3.34 6.22 11.99
N TYR A 150 -4.00 6.63 10.90
CA TYR A 150 -3.38 7.31 9.79
C TYR A 150 -3.51 8.83 9.92
N ARG A 151 -2.57 9.56 9.33
CA ARG A 151 -2.57 11.03 9.32
C ARG A 151 -2.17 11.62 7.98
N VAL A 152 -2.66 12.84 7.77
CA VAL A 152 -2.22 13.74 6.69
C VAL A 152 -1.02 14.55 7.21
N PRO A 153 0.17 14.48 6.57
CA PRO A 153 1.37 15.17 7.05
C PRO A 153 1.44 16.65 6.62
N TRP A 154 0.49 17.12 5.82
CA TRP A 154 0.50 18.45 5.24
C TRP A 154 0.02 19.52 6.21
N PRO A 155 0.55 20.76 6.14
CA PRO A 155 0.00 21.89 6.87
C PRO A 155 -1.50 22.03 6.62
N PRO A 156 -2.29 22.46 7.63
CA PRO A 156 -3.70 22.75 7.44
C PRO A 156 -3.90 23.70 6.25
N MET A 157 -5.00 23.51 5.52
CA MET A 157 -5.37 24.34 4.37
C MET A 157 -4.43 24.22 3.15
N THR A 158 -3.54 23.21 3.12
CA THR A 158 -2.88 22.81 1.88
C THR A 158 -3.93 22.35 0.87
N ASP A 159 -3.84 22.84 -0.36
CA ASP A 159 -4.59 22.39 -1.51
C ASP A 159 -3.64 21.77 -2.54
N ALA A 160 -4.14 20.78 -3.28
CA ALA A 160 -3.41 20.12 -4.34
C ALA A 160 -4.31 19.86 -5.54
N THR A 161 -3.78 20.10 -6.74
CA THR A 161 -4.37 19.67 -8.00
C THR A 161 -3.31 18.98 -8.84
N ALA A 162 -3.72 18.14 -9.80
CA ALA A 162 -2.78 17.48 -10.67
C ALA A 162 -3.33 17.23 -12.07
N ARG A 163 -2.43 17.09 -13.03
CA ARG A 163 -2.75 16.74 -14.41
C ARG A 163 -1.63 15.91 -15.04
N VAL A 164 -1.98 15.03 -15.97
CA VAL A 164 -1.00 14.41 -16.87
C VAL A 164 -0.66 15.41 -17.96
N VAL A 165 0.62 15.52 -18.33
CA VAL A 165 1.08 16.34 -19.45
C VAL A 165 1.39 15.41 -20.64
N PRO A 166 0.47 15.25 -21.61
CA PRO A 166 0.50 14.12 -22.55
C PRO A 166 1.69 14.06 -23.52
N PHE A 167 2.44 15.15 -23.68
CA PHE A 167 3.59 15.22 -24.59
C PHE A 167 4.94 15.17 -23.87
N GLU A 168 4.91 15.15 -22.54
CA GLU A 168 6.10 15.18 -21.70
C GLU A 168 6.16 13.97 -20.75
N ASP A 169 5.23 13.03 -20.91
CA ASP A 169 5.13 11.77 -20.15
C ASP A 169 5.33 11.94 -18.64
N ARG A 170 4.76 13.01 -18.08
CA ARG A 170 4.88 13.36 -16.67
C ARG A 170 3.54 13.77 -16.06
N ILE A 171 3.50 13.76 -14.73
CA ILE A 171 2.40 14.31 -13.93
C ILE A 171 2.87 15.64 -13.35
N GLU A 172 2.07 16.70 -13.49
CA GLU A 172 2.26 17.95 -12.77
C GLU A 172 1.34 17.97 -11.55
N VAL A 173 1.91 18.23 -10.37
CA VAL A 173 1.19 18.43 -9.11
C VAL A 173 1.41 19.88 -8.67
N ASP A 174 0.34 20.65 -8.64
CA ASP A 174 0.36 22.05 -8.19
C ASP A 174 -0.19 22.14 -6.78
N LEU A 175 0.61 22.70 -5.88
CA LEU A 175 0.30 22.88 -4.48
C LEU A 175 0.07 24.35 -4.14
N GLY A 176 -0.93 24.60 -3.32
CA GLY A 176 -1.24 25.91 -2.77
C GLY A 176 -1.62 25.81 -1.30
N GLY A 177 -1.77 26.95 -0.66
CA GLY A 177 -2.32 27.07 0.68
C GLY A 177 -2.70 28.51 0.98
N ASP A 178 -3.15 28.77 2.20
CA ASP A 178 -3.66 30.10 2.60
C ASP A 178 -2.58 31.20 2.58
N VAL A 179 -1.31 30.82 2.75
CA VAL A 179 -0.19 31.75 2.81
C VAL A 179 0.85 31.37 1.76
N GLU A 180 1.10 32.29 0.82
CA GLU A 180 2.09 32.10 -0.23
C GLU A 180 3.47 31.77 0.37
N GLY A 181 4.14 30.76 -0.21
CA GLY A 181 5.45 30.28 0.26
C GLY A 181 5.45 29.43 1.53
N SER A 182 4.33 29.26 2.24
CA SER A 182 4.22 28.42 3.45
C SER A 182 4.64 26.96 3.25
N LEU A 183 4.54 26.46 2.02
CA LEU A 183 4.89 25.10 1.66
C LEU A 183 6.35 24.95 1.18
N ARG A 184 7.16 26.01 1.16
CA ARG A 184 8.58 25.87 0.79
C ARG A 184 9.40 25.23 1.91
N ASP A 185 9.16 25.63 3.16
CA ASP A 185 9.89 25.12 4.32
C ASP A 185 9.07 24.06 5.06
N ARG A 186 9.73 23.09 5.67
CA ARG A 186 9.05 21.98 6.37
C ARG A 186 8.28 22.36 7.63
N GLY A 187 8.44 23.60 8.10
CA GLY A 187 7.88 24.06 9.36
C GLY A 187 8.30 23.16 10.53
N ALA A 188 7.30 22.58 11.21
CA ALA A 188 7.49 21.70 12.36
C ALA A 188 7.82 20.24 12.00
N LEU A 189 7.71 19.85 10.73
CA LEU A 189 8.00 18.48 10.30
C LEU A 189 9.48 18.16 10.46
N THR A 190 9.78 16.91 10.82
CA THR A 190 11.14 16.39 10.66
C THR A 190 11.49 16.25 9.18
N SER A 191 12.78 16.10 8.87
CA SER A 191 13.21 15.86 7.48
C SER A 191 12.61 14.57 6.89
N ALA A 192 12.41 13.55 7.74
CA ALA A 192 11.83 12.28 7.31
C ALA A 192 10.34 12.41 7.00
N GLU A 193 9.58 13.12 7.85
CA GLU A 193 8.15 13.37 7.62
C GLU A 193 7.92 14.25 6.40
N ALA A 194 8.75 15.27 6.18
CA ALA A 194 8.67 16.08 4.97
C ALA A 194 8.94 15.25 3.70
N GLY A 195 9.92 14.35 3.75
CA GLY A 195 10.17 13.38 2.67
C GLY A 195 8.98 12.46 2.41
N LEU A 196 8.37 11.92 3.48
CA LEU A 196 7.16 11.08 3.36
C LEU A 196 5.97 11.86 2.80
N ALA A 197 5.80 13.13 3.15
CA ALA A 197 4.72 13.97 2.61
C ALA A 197 4.85 14.12 1.09
N VAL A 198 6.04 14.43 0.57
CA VAL A 198 6.26 14.53 -0.88
C VAL A 198 6.05 13.18 -1.57
N GLU A 199 6.60 12.11 -1.00
CA GLU A 199 6.46 10.75 -1.54
C GLU A 199 5.00 10.25 -1.51
N GLN A 200 4.20 10.67 -0.53
CA GLN A 200 2.75 10.42 -0.45
C GLN A 200 2.04 10.91 -1.72
N LEU A 201 2.35 12.13 -2.17
CA LEU A 201 1.76 12.71 -3.37
C LEU A 201 2.25 12.04 -4.64
N VAL A 202 3.56 11.75 -4.75
CA VAL A 202 4.11 11.02 -5.90
C VAL A 202 3.41 9.68 -6.07
N ARG A 203 3.30 8.89 -5.00
CA ARG A 203 2.65 7.57 -5.04
C ARG A 203 1.16 7.65 -5.31
N THR A 204 0.47 8.61 -4.71
CA THR A 204 -0.97 8.80 -4.94
C THR A 204 -1.26 9.22 -6.38
N ALA A 205 -0.49 10.17 -6.92
CA ALA A 205 -0.64 10.63 -8.30
C ALA A 205 -0.38 9.50 -9.32
N GLN A 206 0.72 8.77 -9.16
CA GLN A 206 1.03 7.61 -10.00
C GLN A 206 -0.02 6.50 -9.88
N GLY A 207 -0.51 6.25 -8.66
CA GLY A 207 -1.58 5.28 -8.41
C GLY A 207 -2.89 5.65 -9.08
N ALA A 208 -3.24 6.94 -9.12
CA ALA A 208 -4.44 7.44 -9.78
C ALA A 208 -4.36 7.37 -11.31
N VAL A 209 -3.16 7.58 -11.88
CA VAL A 209 -2.91 7.40 -13.32
C VAL A 209 -2.82 5.92 -13.70
N GLY A 210 -2.34 5.08 -12.78
CA GLY A 210 -2.03 3.67 -13.05
C GLY A 210 -0.66 3.43 -13.68
N GLU A 211 0.19 4.46 -13.72
CA GLU A 211 1.52 4.45 -14.34
C GLU A 211 2.56 5.13 -13.46
N ARG A 212 3.83 4.74 -13.64
CA ARG A 212 4.98 5.28 -12.88
C ARG A 212 5.61 6.49 -13.59
N LEU A 213 4.78 7.42 -14.08
CA LEU A 213 5.26 8.65 -14.71
C LEU A 213 6.02 9.52 -13.70
N PRO A 214 7.11 10.21 -14.09
CA PRO A 214 7.76 11.21 -13.25
C PRO A 214 6.79 12.31 -12.81
N VAL A 215 7.04 12.88 -11.63
CA VAL A 215 6.17 13.90 -11.02
C VAL A 215 6.93 15.22 -10.88
N ARG A 216 6.38 16.28 -11.48
CA ARG A 216 6.87 17.66 -11.34
C ARG A 216 6.00 18.42 -10.35
N PHE A 217 6.62 19.03 -9.35
CA PHE A 217 5.93 19.90 -8.40
C PHE A 217 5.94 21.36 -8.83
N LEU A 218 4.79 22.01 -8.63
CA LEU A 218 4.60 23.44 -8.73
C LEU A 218 4.11 23.98 -7.38
N LEU A 219 4.49 25.22 -7.07
CA LEU A 219 3.89 25.98 -5.98
C LEU A 219 3.19 27.19 -6.59
N TYR A 220 1.88 27.30 -6.37
CA TYR A 220 1.07 28.40 -6.89
C TYR A 220 1.19 28.57 -8.41
N GLY A 221 1.25 27.45 -9.13
CA GLY A 221 1.36 27.42 -10.60
C GLY A 221 2.78 27.65 -11.15
N GLU A 222 3.79 27.86 -10.30
CA GLU A 222 5.17 28.11 -10.71
C GLU A 222 6.09 26.94 -10.36
N ILE A 223 7.11 26.70 -11.19
CA ILE A 223 8.13 25.68 -10.90
C ILE A 223 8.85 26.03 -9.59
N THR A 224 8.97 25.05 -8.72
CA THR A 224 9.67 25.21 -7.43
C THR A 224 10.91 24.31 -7.36
N ASP A 225 11.92 24.78 -6.65
CA ASP A 225 13.14 24.03 -6.33
C ASP A 225 13.00 23.16 -5.07
N GLN A 226 11.99 23.43 -4.24
CA GLN A 226 11.69 22.63 -3.06
C GLN A 226 10.22 22.70 -2.63
N VAL A 227 9.78 21.65 -1.94
CA VAL A 227 8.51 21.58 -1.20
C VAL A 227 8.80 21.00 0.18
N LEU A 228 8.38 21.66 1.25
CA LEU A 228 8.66 21.28 2.63
C LEU A 228 10.16 21.00 2.87
N GLY A 229 11.05 21.80 2.28
CA GLY A 229 12.49 21.63 2.33
C GLY A 229 13.03 20.38 1.61
N VAL A 230 12.19 19.62 0.91
CA VAL A 230 12.60 18.50 0.04
C VAL A 230 12.90 19.06 -1.35
N PRO A 231 14.07 18.77 -1.95
CA PRO A 231 14.39 19.23 -3.31
C PRO A 231 13.40 18.70 -4.36
N THR A 232 12.87 19.59 -5.21
CA THR A 232 11.91 19.29 -6.29
C THR A 232 12.28 20.00 -7.61
N SER A 233 13.52 20.49 -7.72
CA SER A 233 14.02 21.12 -8.96
C SER A 233 14.08 20.15 -10.15
N GLU A 234 14.06 18.85 -9.88
CA GLU A 234 13.97 17.77 -10.86
C GLU A 234 12.64 17.02 -10.68
N GLU A 235 12.24 16.26 -11.71
CA GLU A 235 11.07 15.40 -11.63
C GLU A 235 11.36 14.23 -10.68
N LEU A 236 10.38 13.92 -9.83
CA LEU A 236 10.53 12.87 -8.83
C LEU A 236 9.88 11.57 -9.31
N ALA A 237 10.60 10.48 -9.08
CA ALA A 237 10.05 9.13 -9.09
C ALA A 237 9.90 8.64 -7.64
N VAL A 238 9.22 7.52 -7.46
CA VAL A 238 9.08 6.92 -6.13
C VAL A 238 10.41 6.44 -5.58
N GLY A 239 10.56 6.60 -4.27
CA GLY A 239 11.68 6.05 -3.51
C GLY A 239 11.58 4.53 -3.31
N SER A 240 12.53 4.00 -2.52
CA SER A 240 12.55 2.59 -2.10
C SER A 240 11.27 2.22 -1.36
N ASP A 241 10.65 1.11 -1.77
CA ASP A 241 9.39 0.66 -1.18
C ASP A 241 9.57 0.30 0.31
N LEU A 242 10.59 -0.46 0.67
CA LEU A 242 10.80 -0.88 2.07
C LEU A 242 11.34 0.24 2.97
N ALA A 243 11.91 1.30 2.39
CA ALA A 243 12.32 2.48 3.15
C ALA A 243 11.13 3.42 3.46
N THR A 244 10.09 3.40 2.62
CA THR A 244 9.00 4.40 2.67
C THR A 244 7.67 3.79 3.09
N LEU A 245 7.30 2.63 2.56
CA LEU A 245 6.01 2.00 2.82
C LEU A 245 6.04 1.21 4.13
N ALA A 246 4.87 1.09 4.76
CA ALA A 246 4.68 0.13 5.82
C ALA A 246 4.86 -1.29 5.27
N HIS A 247 5.51 -2.17 6.04
CA HIS A 247 5.83 -3.52 5.57
C HIS A 247 4.62 -4.46 5.56
N VAL A 248 3.49 -4.00 6.09
CA VAL A 248 2.16 -4.60 5.91
C VAL A 248 1.14 -3.48 5.77
N SER A 249 0.22 -3.59 4.81
CA SER A 249 -0.88 -2.65 4.63
C SER A 249 -2.11 -3.36 4.06
N LEU A 250 -3.22 -3.27 4.78
CA LEU A 250 -4.53 -3.80 4.44
C LEU A 250 -5.19 -2.98 3.35
N SER A 251 -5.70 -3.70 2.35
CA SER A 251 -6.46 -3.14 1.22
C SER A 251 -7.96 -3.46 1.33
N ASP A 252 -8.30 -4.56 2.00
CA ASP A 252 -9.66 -4.99 2.30
C ASP A 252 -9.61 -5.82 3.60
N PRO A 253 -10.46 -5.56 4.60
CA PRO A 253 -11.61 -4.65 4.60
C PRO A 253 -11.22 -3.17 4.63
N SER A 254 -12.21 -2.29 4.38
CA SER A 254 -12.13 -0.87 4.75
C SER A 254 -12.48 -0.66 6.23
N GLU A 255 -11.99 0.43 6.81
CA GLU A 255 -12.33 0.79 8.19
C GLU A 255 -13.85 0.97 8.36
N GLY A 256 -14.43 0.33 9.37
CA GLY A 256 -15.86 0.33 9.67
C GLY A 256 -16.72 -0.53 8.74
N GLN A 257 -16.14 -1.39 7.92
CA GLN A 257 -16.89 -2.25 6.99
C GLN A 257 -17.79 -3.24 7.74
N GLN A 258 -19.03 -3.40 7.24
CA GLN A 258 -19.92 -4.49 7.65
C GLN A 258 -19.57 -5.77 6.91
N VAL A 259 -19.54 -6.88 7.64
CA VAL A 259 -19.18 -8.21 7.14
C VAL A 259 -20.31 -9.18 7.50
N ASP A 260 -20.93 -9.77 6.49
CA ASP A 260 -21.89 -10.86 6.66
C ASP A 260 -21.15 -12.14 7.06
N ASN A 261 -21.54 -12.78 8.16
CA ASN A 261 -20.91 -14.01 8.65
C ASN A 261 -21.39 -15.28 7.96
N ASP A 262 -22.44 -15.21 7.14
CA ASP A 262 -22.91 -16.33 6.32
C ASP A 262 -22.10 -16.49 5.02
N GLU A 263 -21.26 -15.50 4.69
CA GLU A 263 -20.37 -15.52 3.52
C GLU A 263 -18.88 -15.63 3.88
N PRO A 264 -18.04 -16.23 3.01
CA PRO A 264 -16.59 -16.22 3.20
C PRO A 264 -16.03 -14.80 3.24
N PHE A 265 -15.35 -14.45 4.32
CA PHE A 265 -14.74 -13.14 4.49
C PHE A 265 -13.27 -13.16 4.05
N THR A 266 -12.95 -12.46 2.96
CA THR A 266 -11.57 -12.36 2.46
C THR A 266 -10.90 -11.07 2.95
N VAL A 267 -9.75 -11.21 3.59
CA VAL A 267 -8.84 -10.09 3.91
C VAL A 267 -7.75 -10.02 2.86
N LYS A 268 -7.45 -8.84 2.34
CA LYS A 268 -6.41 -8.61 1.32
C LYS A 268 -5.49 -7.48 1.73
N GLY A 269 -4.25 -7.57 1.30
CA GLY A 269 -3.30 -6.50 1.50
C GLY A 269 -2.05 -6.66 0.68
N VAL A 270 -1.05 -5.86 1.01
CA VAL A 270 0.32 -6.00 0.54
C VAL A 270 1.25 -6.12 1.74
N GLY A 271 2.30 -6.92 1.62
CA GLY A 271 3.27 -7.04 2.69
C GLY A 271 4.63 -7.55 2.23
N ASN A 272 5.62 -7.36 3.09
CA ASN A 272 6.94 -7.93 2.99
C ASN A 272 7.39 -8.27 4.41
N SER A 273 7.79 -9.51 4.65
CA SER A 273 8.22 -9.97 5.96
C SER A 273 9.50 -10.78 5.81
N PHE A 274 10.33 -10.83 6.85
CA PHE A 274 11.58 -11.57 6.84
C PHE A 274 11.38 -13.04 6.43
N GLU A 275 10.38 -13.72 6.99
CA GLU A 275 10.03 -15.12 6.65
C GLU A 275 9.02 -15.22 5.50
N GLY A 276 8.66 -14.09 4.88
CA GLY A 276 7.69 -14.02 3.79
C GLY A 276 6.24 -14.32 4.19
N THR A 277 5.94 -14.33 5.49
CA THR A 277 4.59 -14.65 6.01
C THR A 277 3.97 -13.43 6.68
N ILE A 278 2.69 -13.19 6.37
CA ILE A 278 1.82 -12.23 7.09
C ILE A 278 0.79 -13.04 7.87
N VAL A 279 0.63 -12.75 9.16
CA VAL A 279 -0.39 -13.38 10.01
C VAL A 279 -1.55 -12.41 10.17
N THR A 280 -2.74 -12.84 9.79
CA THR A 280 -3.98 -12.08 9.95
C THR A 280 -4.84 -12.69 11.05
N ARG A 281 -5.35 -11.85 11.95
CA ARG A 281 -6.22 -12.24 13.06
C ARG A 281 -7.52 -11.45 13.02
N ILE A 282 -8.60 -12.09 13.44
CA ILE A 282 -9.86 -11.42 13.78
C ILE A 282 -9.98 -11.45 15.30
N GLN A 283 -10.11 -10.27 15.90
CA GLN A 283 -10.11 -10.08 17.34
C GLN A 283 -11.41 -9.42 17.76
N ARG A 284 -12.09 -9.93 18.78
CA ARG A 284 -13.27 -9.25 19.33
C ARG A 284 -12.85 -7.90 19.90
N LEU A 285 -13.52 -6.83 19.50
CA LEU A 285 -13.31 -5.50 20.05
C LEU A 285 -13.99 -5.42 21.42
N SER A 286 -13.32 -5.98 22.42
CA SER A 286 -13.74 -5.93 23.82
C SER A 286 -12.58 -5.44 24.69
N GLY A 287 -12.84 -5.12 25.95
CA GLY A 287 -11.77 -4.78 26.90
C GLY A 287 -10.74 -5.91 27.13
N VAL A 288 -10.96 -7.09 26.55
CA VAL A 288 -10.02 -8.22 26.50
C VAL A 288 -9.77 -8.59 25.04
N VAL A 289 -8.50 -8.76 24.67
CA VAL A 289 -8.11 -9.23 23.33
C VAL A 289 -8.45 -10.72 23.22
N GLU A 290 -9.55 -11.04 22.53
CA GLU A 290 -9.97 -12.40 22.22
C GLU A 290 -9.82 -12.63 20.71
N VAL A 291 -8.88 -13.50 20.32
CA VAL A 291 -8.71 -13.91 18.91
C VAL A 291 -9.75 -14.97 18.58
N VAL A 292 -10.66 -14.66 17.67
CA VAL A 292 -11.72 -15.59 17.23
C VAL A 292 -11.34 -16.36 15.96
N ALA A 293 -10.42 -15.83 15.16
CA ALA A 293 -9.87 -16.51 14.01
C ALA A 293 -8.44 -16.02 13.70
N GLU A 294 -7.61 -16.90 13.12
CA GLU A 294 -6.25 -16.58 12.69
C GLU A 294 -5.90 -17.38 11.43
N GLN A 295 -5.29 -16.72 10.43
CA GLN A 295 -4.77 -17.37 9.24
C GLN A 295 -3.44 -16.74 8.79
N PRO A 296 -2.44 -17.56 8.40
CA PRO A 296 -1.25 -17.08 7.74
C PRO A 296 -1.47 -16.93 6.22
N ALA A 297 -0.76 -15.98 5.62
CA ALA A 297 -0.69 -15.77 4.18
C ALA A 297 0.78 -15.71 3.74
N ILE A 298 1.10 -16.34 2.61
CA ILE A 298 2.38 -16.10 1.95
C ILE A 298 2.30 -14.73 1.28
N ALA A 299 3.23 -13.85 1.64
CA ALA A 299 3.53 -12.61 0.92
C ALA A 299 4.87 -12.77 0.20
N GLY A 300 5.86 -11.91 0.48
CA GLY A 300 7.21 -12.08 -0.02
C GLY A 300 8.26 -11.49 0.92
N THR A 301 9.53 -11.66 0.54
CA THR A 301 10.70 -11.31 1.34
C THR A 301 11.85 -10.87 0.42
N TYR A 302 12.91 -10.28 1.00
CA TYR A 302 14.22 -9.93 0.42
C TYR A 302 14.26 -8.90 -0.73
N GLN A 303 13.15 -8.65 -1.45
CA GLN A 303 13.11 -7.66 -2.52
C GLN A 303 12.60 -6.31 -1.99
N ASP A 304 13.09 -5.21 -2.57
CA ASP A 304 12.61 -3.85 -2.27
C ASP A 304 11.25 -3.57 -2.93
N ARG A 305 10.22 -4.29 -2.48
CA ARG A 305 8.82 -4.16 -2.90
C ARG A 305 7.89 -4.86 -1.92
N LEU A 306 6.62 -4.49 -1.95
CA LEU A 306 5.57 -5.26 -1.27
C LEU A 306 4.95 -6.30 -2.21
N PHE A 307 4.43 -7.38 -1.64
CA PHE A 307 3.78 -8.48 -2.36
C PHE A 307 2.32 -8.58 -1.93
N PRO A 308 1.39 -8.81 -2.87
CA PRO A 308 0.00 -9.02 -2.51
C PRO A 308 -0.14 -10.28 -1.66
N PHE A 309 -1.01 -10.23 -0.66
CA PHE A 309 -1.44 -11.39 0.11
C PHE A 309 -2.97 -11.38 0.24
N GLY A 310 -3.55 -12.55 0.51
CA GLY A 310 -4.96 -12.68 0.82
C GLY A 310 -5.24 -13.94 1.60
N VAL A 311 -6.19 -13.85 2.54
CA VAL A 311 -6.66 -14.96 3.39
C VAL A 311 -8.18 -14.93 3.45
N THR A 312 -8.82 -16.08 3.59
CA THR A 312 -10.28 -16.17 3.62
C THR A 312 -10.73 -16.92 4.86
N PHE A 313 -11.51 -16.25 5.69
CA PHE A 313 -12.05 -16.77 6.92
C PHE A 313 -13.47 -17.30 6.70
N ASP A 314 -13.77 -18.41 7.37
CA ASP A 314 -15.13 -18.85 7.62
C ASP A 314 -15.58 -18.25 8.96
N LEU A 315 -16.57 -17.36 8.92
CA LEU A 315 -17.08 -16.65 10.08
C LEU A 315 -18.44 -17.16 10.56
N THR A 316 -18.97 -18.24 10.00
CA THR A 316 -20.32 -18.76 10.29
C THR A 316 -20.56 -19.09 11.77
N THR A 317 -19.50 -19.35 12.54
CA THR A 317 -19.58 -19.59 13.98
C THR A 317 -19.22 -18.38 14.84
N VAL A 318 -18.88 -17.25 14.22
CA VAL A 318 -18.48 -16.00 14.89
C VAL A 318 -19.74 -15.15 15.13
N PRO A 319 -20.11 -14.86 16.39
CA PRO A 319 -21.29 -14.07 16.68
C PRO A 319 -21.18 -12.64 16.11
N PRO A 320 -22.30 -12.01 15.71
CA PRO A 320 -22.32 -10.59 15.36
C PRO A 320 -21.71 -9.68 16.45
N GLY A 321 -21.14 -8.55 16.01
CA GLY A 321 -20.54 -7.55 16.89
C GLY A 321 -19.34 -6.85 16.25
N ASP A 322 -18.63 -6.06 17.06
CA ASP A 322 -17.46 -5.31 16.59
C ASP A 322 -16.17 -6.10 16.78
N TYR A 323 -15.33 -6.07 15.73
CA TYR A 323 -14.08 -6.81 15.66
C TYR A 323 -12.97 -5.94 15.07
N LEU A 324 -11.74 -6.38 15.30
CA LEU A 324 -10.53 -5.85 14.69
C LEU A 324 -9.90 -6.91 13.81
N VAL A 325 -9.69 -6.58 12.54
CA VAL A 325 -8.86 -7.35 11.62
C VAL A 325 -7.44 -6.84 11.74
N VAL A 326 -6.51 -7.66 12.22
CA VAL A 326 -5.12 -7.26 12.46
C VAL A 326 -4.21 -8.10 11.57
N SER A 327 -3.49 -7.45 10.66
CA SER A 327 -2.42 -8.08 9.87
C SER A 327 -1.06 -7.63 10.36
N ARG A 328 -0.13 -8.57 10.49
CA ARG A 328 1.23 -8.26 10.94
C ARG A 328 2.29 -9.08 10.22
N THR A 329 3.48 -8.52 10.08
CA THR A 329 4.67 -9.27 9.68
C THR A 329 4.99 -10.34 10.73
N ASP A 330 5.80 -11.33 10.36
CA ASP A 330 6.45 -12.17 11.37
C ASP A 330 7.60 -11.44 12.08
N ASP A 331 7.98 -11.91 13.27
CA ASP A 331 9.13 -11.40 14.06
C ASP A 331 10.09 -12.54 14.41
N PRO A 332 11.16 -12.73 13.62
CA PRO A 332 12.16 -13.75 13.88
C PRO A 332 13.08 -13.40 15.06
N SER A 333 13.15 -12.13 15.50
CA SER A 333 14.05 -11.72 16.59
C SER A 333 13.44 -11.91 17.98
N SER A 334 12.13 -12.20 18.07
CA SER A 334 11.37 -12.27 19.33
C SER A 334 11.42 -10.97 20.16
N GLU A 335 11.74 -9.84 19.53
CA GLU A 335 11.82 -8.52 20.17
C GLU A 335 10.48 -7.77 20.17
N GLY A 336 9.45 -8.35 19.55
CA GLY A 336 8.10 -7.81 19.45
C GLY A 336 7.95 -6.67 18.43
N ARG A 337 8.89 -6.51 17.49
CA ARG A 337 8.89 -5.40 16.52
C ARG A 337 8.15 -5.76 15.25
N PHE A 338 6.85 -5.99 15.39
CA PHE A 338 5.97 -6.27 14.26
C PHE A 338 5.57 -4.99 13.56
N HIS A 339 5.67 -4.96 12.23
CA HIS A 339 4.84 -4.04 11.46
C HIS A 339 3.42 -4.57 11.51
N VAL A 340 2.46 -3.68 11.77
CA VAL A 340 1.05 -4.00 11.96
C VAL A 340 0.21 -3.02 11.16
N ASP A 341 -0.89 -3.52 10.62
CA ASP A 341 -1.99 -2.71 10.10
C ASP A 341 -3.31 -3.36 10.51
N ASP A 342 -4.29 -2.57 10.92
CA ASP A 342 -5.57 -3.08 11.40
C ASP A 342 -6.78 -2.29 10.94
N ARG A 343 -7.94 -2.94 10.92
CA ARG A 343 -9.22 -2.35 10.51
C ARG A 343 -10.31 -2.80 11.44
N ARG A 344 -11.15 -1.88 11.89
CA ARG A 344 -12.40 -2.21 12.58
C ARG A 344 -13.43 -2.66 11.57
N ILE A 345 -14.15 -3.71 11.92
CA ILE A 345 -15.30 -4.21 11.17
C ILE A 345 -16.44 -4.50 12.13
N THR A 346 -17.66 -4.54 11.60
CA THR A 346 -18.83 -5.04 12.31
C THR A 346 -19.32 -6.30 11.60
N ILE A 347 -19.26 -7.43 12.29
CA ILE A 347 -19.83 -8.70 11.80
C ILE A 347 -21.34 -8.67 12.05
N VAL A 348 -22.12 -9.02 11.03
CA VAL A 348 -23.59 -9.09 11.03
C VAL A 348 -24.06 -10.46 10.54
N ASP A 349 -25.32 -10.79 10.85
CA ASP A 349 -26.06 -11.93 10.29
C ASP A 349 -26.86 -11.50 9.03
#